data_AF-W4F7P9-F1
#
_entry.id   AF-W4F7P9-F1
#
_cell.length_a   1.000
_cell.length_b   1.000
_cell.length_c   1.000
_cell.angle_alpha   90.00
_cell.angle_beta   90.00
_cell.angle_gamma   90.00
#
_symmetry.space_group_name_H-M   'P 1'
#
loop_
_entity.id
_entity.type
_entity.pdbx_description
1 polymer ?
#
loop_
_entity_poly.entity_id
_entity_poly.type
_entity_poly.pdbx_seq_one_letter_code
_entity_poly.pdbx_strand_id
1 'polypeptide(L)' 'MSLTLYCAIVNDGSTIKVEVHASASVAELRTKIAEKMQYTFPDHELTLYLAKLPDGEWLQWSDEAVGKLRTHE' A
#
# COMPACT_ATOMS: atom_id res chain seq x y z
N MET A 1 -5.30 17.98 8.29
CA MET A 1 -5.91 16.74 8.81
C MET A 1 -5.02 15.57 8.41
N SER A 2 -4.60 14.72 9.35
CA SER A 2 -3.87 13.49 9.01
C SER A 2 -4.83 12.34 8.76
N LEU A 3 -4.40 11.40 7.92
CA LEU A 3 -5.11 10.16 7.66
C LEU A 3 -4.15 8.98 7.72
N THR A 4 -4.68 7.87 8.20
CA THR A 4 -3.97 6.61 8.33
C THR A 4 -4.33 5.72 7.16
N LEU A 5 -3.33 5.30 6.40
CA LEU A 5 -3.45 4.28 5.36
C LEU A 5 -2.91 2.96 5.88
N TYR A 6 -3.64 1.88 5.60
CA TYR A 6 -3.17 0.50 5.79
C TYR A 6 -2.77 -0.04 4.42
N CYS A 7 -1.49 -0.39 4.28
CA CYS A 7 -0.92 -0.87 3.03
C CYS A 7 -0.51 -2.34 3.20
N ALA A 8 -0.85 -3.17 2.22
CA ALA A 8 -0.33 -4.54 2.12
C ALA A 8 0.85 -4.55 1.14
N ILE A 9 1.93 -5.22 1.51
CA ILE A 9 3.07 -5.42 0.62
C ILE A 9 2.77 -6.64 -0.27
N VAL A 10 2.74 -6.41 -1.58
CA VAL A 10 2.52 -7.47 -2.58
C VAL A 10 3.69 -8.45 -2.52
N ASN A 11 3.42 -9.76 -2.66
CA ASN A 11 4.37 -10.87 -2.56
C ASN A 11 4.96 -11.14 -1.17
N ASP A 12 4.93 -10.18 -0.24
CA ASP A 12 5.40 -10.40 1.13
C ASP A 12 4.23 -10.67 2.10
N GLY A 13 3.05 -10.14 1.80
CA GLY A 13 1.84 -10.36 2.59
C GLY A 13 1.86 -9.66 3.96
N SER A 14 2.94 -8.97 4.34
CA SER A 14 2.97 -8.07 5.50
C SER A 14 2.12 -6.83 5.27
N THR A 15 1.73 -6.20 6.37
CA THR A 15 0.99 -4.94 6.35
C THR A 15 1.73 -3.86 7.10
N ILE A 16 1.61 -2.63 6.62
CA ILE A 16 2.14 -1.45 7.28
C ILE A 16 1.07 -0.39 7.45
N LYS A 17 1.20 0.36 8.53
CA LYS A 17 0.42 1.57 8.77
C LYS A 17 1.26 2.79 8.40
N VAL A 18 0.71 3.67 7.56
CA VAL A 18 1.35 4.91 7.13
C VAL A 18 0.47 6.10 7.48
N GLU A 19 1.03 7.08 8.19
CA GLU A 19 0.33 8.34 8.50
C GLU A 19 0.82 9.45 7.57
N VAL A 20 -0.13 10.06 6.86
CA VAL A 20 0.12 11.15 5.90
C VAL A 20 -0.88 12.27 6.08
N HIS A 21 -0.54 13.46 5.60
CA HIS A 21 -1.50 14.55 5.51
C HIS A 21 -2.55 14.24 4.44
N ALA A 22 -3.79 14.68 4.62
CA ALA A 22 -4.88 14.42 3.68
C ALA A 22 -4.65 15.01 2.27
N SER A 23 -3.80 16.03 2.17
CA SER A 23 -3.40 16.64 0.90
C SER A 23 -2.04 16.14 0.39
N ALA A 24 -1.46 15.12 1.03
CA ALA A 24 -0.16 14.60 0.61
C ALA A 24 -0.25 14.02 -0.80
N SER A 25 0.78 14.28 -1.59
CA SER A 25 0.92 13.71 -2.93
C SER A 25 1.27 12.22 -2.87
N VAL A 26 1.07 11.53 -3.99
CA VAL A 26 1.50 10.12 -4.15
C VAL A 26 3.02 9.99 -4.02
N ALA A 27 3.78 11.00 -4.47
CA ALA A 27 5.24 11.02 -4.32
C ALA A 27 5.64 11.02 -2.84
N GLU A 28 5.06 11.91 -2.03
CA GLU A 28 5.30 11.94 -0.58
C GLU A 28 4.90 10.64 0.12
N LEU A 29 3.82 10.00 -0.33
CA LEU A 29 3.41 8.69 0.17
C LEU A 29 4.48 7.62 -0.14
N ARG A 30 5.02 7.60 -1.36
CA ARG A 30 6.10 6.66 -1.75
C ARG A 30 7.34 6.87 -0.92
N THR A 31 7.78 8.12 -0.76
CA THR A 31 8.95 8.45 0.06
C THR A 31 8.77 7.96 1.50
N LYS A 32 7.62 8.24 2.12
CA LYS A 32 7.31 7.76 3.49
C LYS A 32 7.30 6.24 3.61
N ILE A 33 6.77 5.52 2.62
CA ILE A 33 6.78 4.05 2.62
C ILE A 33 8.22 3.55 2.49
N ALA A 34 9.00 4.10 1.55
CA ALA A 34 10.37 3.70 1.31
C ALA A 34 11.27 3.93 2.53
N GLU A 35 11.15 5.08 3.18
CA GLU A 35 11.85 5.39 4.44
C GLU A 35 11.47 4.43 5.57
N LYS A 36 10.16 4.16 5.73
CA LYS A 36 9.66 3.29 6.79
C LYS A 36 10.08 1.83 6.62
N MET A 37 10.08 1.34 5.38
CA MET A 37 10.48 -0.03 5.03
C MET A 37 11.98 -0.19 4.83
N GLN A 38 12.72 0.92 4.80
CA GLN A 38 14.15 0.96 4.49
C GLN A 38 14.48 0.29 3.15
N TYR A 39 13.63 0.52 2.14
CA TYR A 39 13.91 0.02 0.79
C TYR A 39 15.18 0.64 0.24
N THR A 40 16.02 -0.20 -0.37
CA THR A 40 17.31 0.20 -0.95
C THR A 40 17.18 0.74 -2.37
N PHE A 41 16.04 0.52 -3.02
CA PHE A 41 15.74 1.04 -4.35
C PHE A 41 15.12 2.44 -4.27
N PRO A 42 15.20 3.25 -5.34
CA PRO A 42 14.60 4.57 -5.39
C PRO A 42 13.08 4.55 -5.21
N ASP A 43 12.54 5.52 -4.46
CA ASP A 43 11.10 5.61 -4.16
C ASP A 43 10.19 5.69 -5.39
N HIS A 44 10.66 6.26 -6.50
CA HIS A 44 9.90 6.32 -7.75
C HIS A 44 9.71 4.94 -8.41
N GLU A 45 10.52 3.94 -8.07
CA GLU A 45 10.34 2.54 -8.49
C GLU A 45 9.25 1.83 -7.68
N LEU A 46 8.83 2.39 -6.53
CA LEU A 46 7.71 1.86 -5.75
C LEU A 46 6.39 2.06 -6.51
N THR A 47 5.77 0.97 -6.95
CA THR A 47 4.45 1.00 -7.58
C THR A 47 3.36 0.81 -6.52
N LEU A 48 2.38 1.73 -6.49
CA LEU A 48 1.25 1.69 -5.56
C LEU A 48 -0.02 1.32 -6.31
N TYR A 49 -0.81 0.44 -5.71
CA TYR A 49 -2.11 0.01 -6.21
C TYR A 49 -3.22 0.45 -5.26
N LEU A 50 -4.36 0.83 -5.82
CA LEU A 50 -5.57 1.04 -5.03
C LEU A 50 -6.27 -0.30 -4.86
N ALA A 51 -6.57 -0.66 -3.62
CA ALA A 51 -7.33 -1.84 -3.26
C ALA A 51 -8.83 -1.55 -3.46
N LYS A 52 -9.25 -1.26 -4.69
CA LYS A 52 -10.65 -0.92 -5.02
C LYS A 52 -11.19 -1.90 -6.06
N LEU A 53 -12.35 -2.48 -5.77
CA LEU A 53 -13.09 -3.37 -6.64
C LEU A 53 -13.75 -2.59 -7.79
N PRO A 54 -14.15 -3.25 -8.89
CA PRO A 54 -14.77 -2.59 -10.05
C PRO A 54 -16.08 -1.88 -9.75
N ASP A 55 -16.83 -2.34 -8.74
CA ASP A 55 -18.06 -1.72 -8.22
C ASP A 55 -17.79 -0.48 -7.34
N GLY A 56 -16.53 -0.24 -7.03
CA GLY A 56 -16.06 0.88 -6.24
C GLY A 56 -15.99 0.62 -4.74
N GLU A 57 -16.19 -0.61 -4.29
CA GLU A 57 -15.91 -1.00 -2.90
C GLU A 57 -14.42 -1.18 -2.66
N TRP A 58 -13.98 -1.03 -1.41
CA TRP A 58 -12.59 -1.31 -1.04
C TRP A 58 -12.41 -2.80 -0.84
N LEU A 59 -11.36 -3.37 -1.46
CA LEU A 59 -10.95 -4.75 -1.20
C LEU A 59 -10.71 -4.92 0.29
N GLN A 60 -11.49 -5.80 0.89
CA GLN A 60 -11.34 -6.25 2.26
C GLN A 60 -10.23 -7.29 2.32
N TRP A 61 -9.55 -7.36 3.46
CA TRP A 61 -8.51 -8.36 3.70
C TRP A 61 -8.98 -9.81 3.49
N SER A 62 -10.26 -10.07 3.75
CA SER A 62 -10.90 -11.38 3.57
C SER A 62 -11.24 -11.72 2.12
N ASP A 63 -11.14 -10.77 1.18
CA ASP A 63 -11.53 -11.00 -0.20
C ASP A 63 -10.55 -11.96 -0.89
N GLU A 64 -11.08 -12.90 -1.67
CA GLU A 64 -10.27 -13.85 -2.44
C GLU A 64 -9.24 -13.15 -3.34
N ALA A 65 -9.59 -11.97 -3.86
CA ALA A 65 -8.68 -11.15 -4.66
C ALA A 65 -7.45 -10.66 -3.87
N VAL A 66 -7.55 -10.45 -2.55
CA VAL A 66 -6.38 -10.19 -1.69
C VAL A 66 -5.53 -11.45 -1.54
N GLY A 67 -6.14 -12.63 -1.48
CA GLY A 67 -5.43 -13.92 -1.49
C GLY A 67 -4.51 -14.08 -2.70
N LYS A 68 -4.91 -13.57 -3.87
CA LYS A 68 -4.12 -13.60 -5.11
C LYS A 68 -2.93 -12.63 -5.13
N LEU A 69 -2.89 -11.64 -4.23
CA LEU A 69 -1.75 -10.71 -4.06
C LEU A 69 -0.65 -11.27 -3.16
N ARG A 70 -0.96 -12.34 -2.43
CA ARG A 70 -0.01 -13.09 -1.61
C ARG A 70 0.59 -14.16 -2.50
N THR A 71 1.90 -14.20 -2.65
CA THR A 71 2.54 -15.30 -3.37
C THR A 71 2.23 -16.60 -2.64
N HIS A 72 1.80 -17.61 -3.40
CA HIS A 72 1.81 -18.99 -2.96
C HIS A 72 3.27 -19.37 -2.63
N GLU A 73 3.56 -19.66 -1.35
CA GLU A 73 4.50 -20.74 -1.04
C GLU A 73 3.83 -22.08 -1.35
#